data_AF-A0A537J4V1-F1
#
_entry.id   AF-A0A537J4V1-F1
#
_cell.length_a   1.000
_cell.length_b   1.000
_cell.length_c   1.000
_cell.angle_alpha   90.00
_cell.angle_beta   90.00
_cell.angle_gamma   90.00
#
_symmetry.space_group_name_H-M   'P 1'
#
loop_
_entity.id
_entity.type
_entity.pdbx_description
1 polymer ?
#
loop_
_entity_poly.entity_id
_entity_poly.type
_entity_poly.pdbx_seq_one_letter_code
_entity_poly.pdbx_strand_id
1 'polypeptide(L)'
;MTFVSRNARRAVIAGIAGIIVAGVAVSGIRHSTTRRDEVRYITHPAAYTDISTTVTETGTINPVDTVQIGTQVSGTIAVINVDYNSKVKKGMVLATLDPAPFRAAVAQAGANLAAARAGHAAALSAIAQDQAAVESALAAIQQAQANLRSAEANAAKIEAQSKLAQVTVKRDASLLQQGFIPQNQMDADQTALESTAADTRAAQAAVAVAQAQAAGAAAQLRSAEAQVTTAQAQAAAAQEQIASQAAQLQQAAYNLSRTVITSPVDGIVMARNVSVGQTVAASFQTPTLFTLATNLTDMQVDTSVDEADVRSVREGETANISVTALPNVVFSGTVQQVRVNPTVVQNVVTYDAVVIVHDSSGRLMPGMTAQVTIDAGTRAHVLAVPIEAALYRPLTRSAHGKPESPASPPVAGAPGSHITLWTLRNGKPRPVPVVIGFSDGVNLEITDGNLHAGDPVIIEQARGAAWGGAERTSAFAAGGGRGAVGRAAARAARGS
;
A
#
# COMPACT_ATOMS: atom_id res chain seq x y z
N MET A 1 -2.89 83.49 -109.07
CA MET A 1 -2.26 82.87 -107.89
C MET A 1 -3.35 82.39 -106.94
N THR A 2 -3.26 81.11 -106.55
CA THR A 2 -3.86 80.42 -105.39
C THR A 2 -5.38 80.27 -105.26
N PHE A 3 -5.83 79.07 -105.62
CA PHE A 3 -7.02 78.33 -105.14
C PHE A 3 -6.97 78.07 -103.63
N VAL A 4 -8.07 78.26 -102.88
CA VAL A 4 -8.41 77.47 -101.67
C VAL A 4 -9.93 77.32 -101.54
N SER A 5 -10.36 76.11 -101.22
CA SER A 5 -11.69 75.53 -101.42
C SER A 5 -12.71 75.78 -100.30
N ARG A 6 -13.99 75.83 -100.69
CA ARG A 6 -15.18 75.90 -99.81
C ARG A 6 -15.37 74.66 -98.90
N ASN A 7 -14.50 73.66 -98.96
CA ASN A 7 -14.60 72.39 -98.22
C ASN A 7 -13.95 72.40 -96.81
N ALA A 8 -13.21 73.45 -96.44
CA ALA A 8 -12.52 73.49 -95.14
C ALA A 8 -13.44 73.76 -93.93
N ARG A 9 -14.60 74.42 -94.11
CA ARG A 9 -15.51 74.77 -92.99
C ARG A 9 -16.38 73.60 -92.51
N ARG A 10 -16.63 72.59 -93.35
CA ARG A 10 -17.39 71.38 -92.96
C ARG A 10 -16.54 70.34 -92.22
N ALA A 11 -15.23 70.30 -92.47
CA ALA A 11 -14.30 69.39 -91.80
C ALA A 11 -14.04 69.78 -90.33
N VAL A 12 -14.02 71.08 -90.01
CA VAL A 12 -13.79 71.57 -88.64
C VAL A 12 -15.00 71.31 -87.72
N ILE A 13 -16.22 71.42 -88.24
CA ILE A 13 -17.45 71.15 -87.46
C ILE A 13 -17.63 69.65 -87.21
N ALA A 14 -17.27 68.80 -88.17
CA ALA A 14 -17.28 67.33 -87.99
C ALA A 14 -16.23 66.86 -86.98
N GLY A 15 -15.05 67.51 -86.91
CA GLY A 15 -14.01 67.20 -85.93
C GLY A 15 -14.40 67.52 -84.48
N ILE A 16 -15.11 68.64 -84.25
CA ILE A 16 -15.54 69.04 -82.90
C ILE A 16 -16.68 68.13 -82.40
N ALA A 17 -17.62 67.73 -83.27
CA ALA A 17 -18.68 66.78 -82.93
C ALA A 17 -18.12 65.37 -82.59
N GLY A 18 -17.09 64.92 -83.31
CA GLY A 18 -16.41 63.65 -83.03
C GLY A 18 -15.72 63.60 -81.67
N ILE A 19 -15.12 64.71 -81.22
CA ILE A 19 -14.45 64.80 -79.92
C ILE A 19 -15.45 64.82 -78.76
N ILE A 20 -16.62 65.45 -78.93
CA ILE A 20 -17.68 65.45 -77.91
C ILE A 20 -18.33 64.06 -77.78
N VAL A 21 -18.59 63.38 -78.90
CA VAL A 21 -19.14 62.01 -78.89
C VAL A 21 -18.12 61.00 -78.33
N ALA A 22 -16.83 61.16 -78.64
CA ALA A 22 -15.78 60.35 -78.02
C ALA A 22 -15.63 60.64 -76.52
N GLY A 23 -15.77 61.90 -76.09
CA GLY A 23 -15.75 62.29 -74.67
C GLY A 23 -16.92 61.71 -73.87
N VAL A 24 -18.12 61.68 -74.46
CA VAL A 24 -19.32 61.09 -73.84
C VAL A 24 -19.27 59.56 -73.86
N ALA A 25 -18.72 58.94 -74.92
CA ALA A 25 -18.53 57.49 -74.98
C ALA A 25 -17.45 56.99 -73.99
N VAL A 26 -16.35 57.73 -73.83
CA VAL A 26 -15.31 57.41 -72.85
C VAL A 26 -15.79 57.66 -71.42
N SER A 27 -16.62 58.69 -71.18
CA SER A 27 -17.27 58.92 -69.88
C SER A 27 -18.31 57.84 -69.54
N GLY A 28 -19.10 57.41 -70.53
CA GLY A 28 -20.11 56.35 -70.39
C GLY A 28 -19.51 54.96 -70.15
N ILE A 29 -18.40 54.64 -70.82
CA ILE A 29 -17.70 53.35 -70.65
C ILE A 29 -16.88 53.31 -69.34
N ARG A 30 -16.41 54.46 -68.84
CA ARG A 30 -15.75 54.52 -67.52
C ARG A 30 -16.71 54.40 -66.34
N HIS A 31 -18.01 54.68 -66.52
CA HIS A 31 -18.96 54.64 -65.41
C HIS A 31 -19.73 53.31 -65.29
N SER A 32 -19.63 52.40 -66.27
CA SER A 32 -20.41 51.15 -66.30
C SER A 32 -19.68 49.88 -65.83
N THR A 33 -18.45 49.99 -65.31
CA THR A 33 -17.68 48.86 -64.72
C THR A 33 -17.42 49.06 -63.24
N THR A 34 -18.49 49.28 -62.47
CA THR A 34 -18.44 49.12 -61.01
C THR A 34 -19.61 48.26 -60.54
N ARG A 35 -19.60 46.98 -60.96
CA ARG A 35 -20.33 45.97 -60.19
C ARG A 35 -19.61 45.86 -58.86
N ARG A 36 -20.28 46.31 -57.79
CA ARG A 36 -19.79 46.20 -56.42
C ARG A 36 -19.56 44.71 -56.14
N ASP A 37 -18.36 44.35 -55.73
CA ASP A 37 -18.11 43.06 -55.06
C ASP A 37 -19.08 42.96 -53.89
N GLU A 38 -20.15 42.19 -54.04
CA GLU A 38 -21.10 41.99 -52.95
C GLU A 38 -20.45 41.02 -51.96
N VAL A 39 -20.08 41.58 -50.81
CA VAL A 39 -19.52 40.81 -49.70
C VAL A 39 -20.65 39.96 -49.13
N ARG A 40 -20.48 38.63 -49.15
CA ARG A 40 -21.43 37.70 -48.56
C ARG A 40 -20.96 37.30 -47.16
N TYR A 41 -21.78 37.63 -46.17
CA TYR A 41 -21.57 37.20 -44.79
C TYR A 41 -22.26 35.85 -44.56
N ILE A 42 -21.55 34.92 -43.93
CA ILE A 42 -22.13 33.68 -43.41
C ILE A 42 -22.39 33.92 -41.93
N THR A 43 -23.65 33.80 -41.53
CA THR A 43 -24.10 34.06 -40.17
C THR A 43 -24.71 32.81 -39.56
N HIS A 44 -24.50 32.62 -38.26
CA HIS A 44 -25.24 31.66 -37.45
C HIS A 44 -26.07 32.42 -36.41
N PRO A 45 -27.33 32.03 -36.13
CA PRO A 45 -28.10 32.65 -35.07
C PRO A 45 -27.53 32.24 -33.71
N ALA A 46 -27.39 33.18 -32.78
CA ALA A 46 -27.18 32.86 -31.37
C ALA A 46 -28.39 32.08 -30.85
N ALA A 47 -28.18 30.95 -30.18
CA ALA A 47 -29.28 30.09 -29.73
C ALA A 47 -29.04 29.62 -28.30
N TYR A 48 -30.13 29.35 -27.58
CA TYR A 48 -30.04 28.62 -26.33
C TYR A 48 -29.78 27.15 -26.63
N THR A 49 -28.67 26.63 -26.12
CA THR A 49 -28.30 25.23 -26.23
C THR A 49 -27.71 24.76 -24.91
N ASP A 50 -27.67 23.45 -24.73
CA ASP A 50 -26.95 22.84 -23.63
C ASP A 50 -25.48 22.68 -24.08
N ILE A 51 -24.55 23.12 -23.26
CA ILE A 51 -23.11 22.99 -23.49
C ILE A 51 -22.56 22.03 -22.43
N SER A 52 -21.89 20.97 -22.85
CA SER A 52 -21.22 20.00 -21.98
C SER A 52 -19.73 20.01 -22.24
N THR A 53 -18.92 20.10 -21.19
CA THR A 53 -17.47 19.90 -21.34
C THR A 53 -17.12 18.48 -20.98
N THR A 54 -16.41 17.84 -21.89
CA THR A 54 -15.90 16.50 -21.69
C THR A 54 -14.38 16.56 -21.58
N VAL A 55 -13.82 15.93 -20.56
CA VAL A 55 -12.38 15.73 -20.43
C VAL A 55 -12.08 14.32 -20.92
N THR A 56 -11.27 14.20 -21.98
CA THR A 56 -10.96 12.90 -22.57
C THR A 56 -9.52 12.55 -22.30
N GLU A 57 -9.34 11.49 -21.51
CA GLU A 57 -8.04 11.08 -21.00
C GLU A 57 -7.82 9.59 -21.23
N THR A 58 -6.59 9.15 -20.98
CA THR A 58 -6.22 7.73 -21.09
C THR A 58 -6.01 7.13 -19.71
N GLY A 59 -6.40 5.86 -19.56
CA GLY A 59 -6.28 5.15 -18.31
C GLY A 59 -6.03 3.66 -18.48
N THR A 60 -5.69 3.01 -17.37
CA THR A 60 -5.49 1.56 -17.31
C THR A 60 -6.58 0.92 -16.45
N ILE A 61 -7.17 -0.16 -16.96
CA ILE A 61 -8.21 -0.92 -16.27
C ILE A 61 -7.56 -1.88 -15.27
N ASN A 62 -7.93 -1.80 -13.99
CA ASN A 62 -7.48 -2.67 -12.92
C ASN A 62 -8.68 -3.21 -12.12
N PRO A 63 -8.59 -4.38 -11.47
CA PRO A 63 -9.61 -4.80 -10.51
C PRO A 63 -9.59 -3.89 -9.29
N VAL A 64 -10.76 -3.67 -8.68
CA VAL A 64 -10.89 -2.82 -7.48
C VAL A 64 -10.06 -3.41 -6.32
N ASP A 65 -10.22 -4.69 -6.02
CA ASP A 65 -9.52 -5.35 -4.92
C ASP A 65 -8.50 -6.37 -5.46
N THR A 66 -7.22 -6.07 -5.25
CA THR A 66 -6.13 -7.00 -5.54
C THR A 66 -5.38 -7.39 -4.27
N VAL A 67 -5.01 -8.66 -4.17
CA VAL A 67 -4.24 -9.20 -3.05
C VAL A 67 -2.97 -9.86 -3.58
N GLN A 68 -1.83 -9.41 -3.06
CA GLN A 68 -0.53 -9.99 -3.37
C GLN A 68 -0.15 -10.99 -2.28
N ILE A 69 0.11 -12.23 -2.69
CA ILE A 69 0.51 -13.31 -1.79
C ILE A 69 2.01 -13.55 -1.96
N GLY A 70 2.74 -13.46 -0.86
CA GLY A 70 4.14 -13.85 -0.78
C GLY A 70 4.38 -15.03 0.16
N THR A 71 5.65 -15.37 0.36
CA THR A 71 6.09 -16.37 1.35
C THR A 71 6.69 -15.70 2.58
N GLN A 72 6.42 -16.27 3.76
CA GLN A 72 7.03 -15.85 5.02
C GLN A 72 8.27 -16.67 5.40
N VAL A 73 8.44 -17.84 4.77
CA VAL A 73 9.58 -18.74 5.01
C VAL A 73 10.36 -18.95 3.71
N SER A 74 11.68 -19.03 3.84
CA SER A 74 12.56 -19.29 2.69
C SER A 74 12.60 -20.78 2.37
N GLY A 75 12.61 -21.12 1.09
CA GLY A 75 12.71 -22.51 0.63
C GLY A 75 12.48 -22.64 -0.86
N THR A 76 12.47 -23.87 -1.36
CA THR A 76 12.22 -24.18 -2.77
C THR A 76 10.74 -24.50 -3.00
N ILE A 77 10.17 -24.05 -4.11
CA ILE A 77 8.80 -24.42 -4.48
C ILE A 77 8.78 -25.87 -4.98
N ALA A 78 8.09 -26.75 -4.25
CA ALA A 78 7.97 -28.16 -4.61
C ALA A 78 6.81 -28.39 -5.58
N VAL A 79 5.65 -27.80 -5.30
CA VAL A 79 4.43 -27.97 -6.11
C VAL A 79 3.68 -26.66 -6.22
N ILE A 80 3.14 -26.40 -7.41
CA ILE A 80 2.19 -25.32 -7.68
C ILE A 80 0.86 -25.98 -8.04
N ASN A 81 -0.20 -25.63 -7.33
CA ASN A 81 -1.51 -26.26 -7.44
C ASN A 81 -2.51 -25.44 -8.28
N VAL A 82 -2.17 -24.19 -8.58
CA VAL A 82 -3.02 -23.27 -9.33
C VAL A 82 -2.24 -22.60 -10.45
N ASP A 83 -2.94 -22.30 -11.54
CA ASP A 83 -2.35 -21.59 -12.67
C ASP A 83 -3.08 -20.27 -12.97
N TYR A 84 -2.59 -19.49 -13.93
CA TYR A 84 -3.23 -18.26 -14.39
C TYR A 84 -4.70 -18.50 -14.72
N ASN A 85 -5.55 -17.51 -14.44
CA ASN A 85 -7.01 -17.54 -14.67
C ASN A 85 -7.77 -18.61 -13.85
N SER A 86 -7.10 -19.33 -12.94
CA SER A 86 -7.77 -20.28 -12.06
C SER A 86 -8.57 -19.55 -10.99
N LYS A 87 -9.82 -19.97 -10.77
CA LYS A 87 -10.63 -19.51 -9.64
C LYS A 87 -10.19 -20.22 -8.36
N VAL A 88 -9.93 -19.46 -7.31
CA VAL A 88 -9.49 -19.97 -6.01
C VAL A 88 -10.46 -19.54 -4.92
N LYS A 89 -10.56 -20.38 -3.89
CA LYS A 89 -11.32 -20.06 -2.68
C LYS A 89 -10.39 -19.72 -1.53
N LYS A 90 -10.89 -18.97 -0.55
CA LYS A 90 -10.21 -18.72 0.72
C LYS A 90 -9.79 -20.05 1.36
N GLY A 91 -8.53 -20.14 1.77
CA GLY A 91 -7.91 -21.35 2.33
C GLY A 91 -7.43 -22.38 1.30
N MET A 92 -7.73 -22.20 0.01
CA MET A 92 -7.22 -23.10 -1.04
C MET A 92 -5.71 -23.01 -1.13
N VAL A 93 -5.04 -24.17 -1.23
CA VAL A 93 -3.58 -24.26 -1.39
C VAL A 93 -3.21 -23.83 -2.80
N LEU A 94 -2.35 -22.83 -2.90
CA LEU A 94 -1.85 -22.26 -4.15
C LEU A 94 -0.51 -22.89 -4.55
N ALA A 95 0.40 -22.98 -3.59
CA ALA A 95 1.70 -23.60 -3.76
C ALA A 95 2.20 -24.18 -2.44
N THR A 96 3.10 -25.16 -2.53
CA THR A 96 3.74 -25.78 -1.36
C THR A 96 5.25 -25.73 -1.54
N LEU A 97 5.95 -25.21 -0.55
CA LEU A 97 7.41 -25.28 -0.46
C LEU A 97 7.85 -26.70 -0.09
N ASP A 98 9.09 -27.08 -0.38
CA ASP A 98 9.67 -28.34 0.07
C ASP A 98 9.59 -28.45 1.61
N PRO A 99 8.76 -29.36 2.15
CA PRO A 99 8.56 -29.47 3.58
C PRO A 99 9.66 -30.31 4.24
N ALA A 100 10.53 -30.99 3.48
CA ALA A 100 11.53 -31.91 4.04
C ALA A 100 12.42 -31.28 5.13
N PRO A 101 13.07 -30.11 4.92
CA PRO A 101 13.88 -29.48 5.96
C PRO A 101 13.05 -29.05 7.18
N PHE A 102 11.82 -28.60 6.97
CA PHE A 102 10.94 -28.16 8.06
C PHE A 102 10.39 -29.34 8.87
N ARG A 103 10.05 -30.46 8.22
CA ARG A 103 9.64 -31.70 8.90
C ARG A 103 10.80 -32.27 9.71
N ALA A 104 12.02 -32.24 9.16
CA ALA A 104 13.21 -32.64 9.90
C ALA A 104 13.44 -31.75 11.13
N ALA A 105 13.25 -30.43 11.00
CA ALA A 105 13.35 -29.50 12.14
C ALA A 105 12.29 -29.77 13.22
N VAL A 106 11.03 -30.05 12.84
CA VAL A 106 9.97 -30.45 13.77
C VAL A 106 10.30 -31.77 14.45
N ALA A 107 10.79 -32.76 13.72
CA ALA A 107 11.20 -34.04 14.28
C ALA A 107 12.35 -33.88 15.28
N GLN A 108 13.36 -33.06 14.97
CA GLN A 108 14.47 -32.76 15.87
C GLN A 108 14.00 -32.03 17.14
N ALA A 109 13.15 -31.00 17.00
CA ALA A 109 12.60 -30.29 18.15
C ALA A 109 11.72 -31.20 19.01
N GLY A 110 10.97 -32.12 18.39
CA GLY A 110 10.19 -33.15 19.09
C GLY A 110 11.07 -34.12 19.87
N ALA A 111 12.19 -34.56 19.30
CA ALA A 111 13.17 -35.39 19.99
C ALA A 111 13.81 -34.66 21.18
N ASN A 112 14.14 -33.38 21.03
CA ASN A 112 14.67 -32.56 22.12
C ASN A 112 13.66 -32.40 23.27
N LEU A 113 12.37 -32.18 22.95
CA LEU A 113 11.30 -32.15 23.95
C LEU A 113 11.14 -33.50 24.67
N ALA A 114 11.23 -34.61 23.93
CA ALA A 114 11.19 -35.94 24.53
C ALA A 114 12.38 -36.17 25.48
N ALA A 115 13.58 -35.74 25.11
CA ALA A 115 14.76 -35.80 25.97
C ALA A 115 14.60 -34.93 27.24
N ALA A 116 14.04 -33.72 27.11
CA ALA A 116 13.75 -32.86 28.26
C ALA A 116 12.72 -33.49 29.21
N ARG A 117 11.67 -34.11 28.67
CA ARG A 117 10.69 -34.86 29.46
C ARG A 117 11.31 -36.04 30.20
N ALA A 118 12.21 -36.78 29.54
CA ALA A 118 12.97 -37.85 30.19
C ALA A 118 13.86 -37.31 31.32
N GLY A 119 14.50 -36.15 31.12
CA GLY A 119 15.29 -35.48 32.16
C GLY A 119 14.45 -35.08 33.39
N HIS A 120 13.26 -34.53 33.18
CA HIS A 120 12.34 -34.23 34.29
C HIS A 120 11.86 -35.49 35.02
N ALA A 121 11.55 -36.57 34.30
CA ALA A 121 11.20 -37.85 34.92
C ALA A 121 12.35 -38.46 35.75
N ALA A 122 13.59 -38.29 35.29
CA ALA A 122 14.78 -38.67 36.05
C ALA A 122 14.93 -37.81 37.32
N ALA A 123 14.66 -36.50 37.24
CA ALA A 123 14.68 -35.60 38.40
C ALA A 123 13.59 -35.96 39.43
N LEU A 124 12.38 -36.34 38.99
CA LEU A 124 11.33 -36.83 39.89
C LEU A 124 11.74 -38.14 40.58
N SER A 125 12.39 -39.06 39.85
CA SER A 125 12.94 -40.28 40.44
C SER A 125 14.01 -39.98 41.49
N ALA A 126 14.85 -38.97 41.27
CA ALA A 126 15.85 -38.53 42.24
C ALA A 126 15.19 -37.98 43.53
N ILE A 127 14.12 -37.19 43.42
CA ILE A 127 13.34 -36.74 44.59
C ILE A 127 12.83 -37.94 45.40
N ALA A 128 12.31 -38.97 44.74
CA ALA A 128 11.83 -40.17 45.42
C ALA A 128 12.95 -40.93 46.15
N GLN A 129 14.16 -40.98 45.56
CA GLN A 129 15.35 -41.56 46.21
C GLN A 129 15.78 -40.75 47.43
N ASP A 130 15.79 -39.43 47.32
CA ASP A 130 16.16 -38.54 48.44
C ASP A 130 15.11 -38.59 49.56
N GLN A 131 13.82 -38.74 49.22
CA GLN A 131 12.75 -38.96 50.20
C GLN A 131 12.95 -40.28 50.96
N ALA A 132 13.30 -41.37 50.28
CA ALA A 132 13.66 -42.62 50.93
C ALA A 132 14.89 -42.49 51.85
N ALA A 133 15.85 -41.63 51.48
CA ALA A 133 16.99 -41.31 52.34
C ALA A 133 16.57 -40.55 53.61
N VAL A 134 15.63 -39.60 53.51
CA VAL A 134 15.02 -38.92 54.67
C VAL A 134 14.34 -39.93 55.60
N GLU A 135 13.56 -40.86 55.06
CA GLU A 135 12.93 -41.93 55.85
C GLU A 135 13.97 -42.78 56.59
N SER A 136 15.07 -43.14 55.91
CA SER A 136 16.17 -43.89 56.53
C SER A 136 16.87 -43.10 57.65
N ALA A 137 17.03 -41.78 57.48
CA ALA A 137 17.63 -40.90 58.47
C ALA A 137 16.71 -40.70 59.69
N LEU A 138 15.39 -40.63 59.49
CA LEU A 138 14.41 -40.60 60.57
C LEU A 138 14.47 -41.88 61.40
N ALA A 139 14.57 -43.06 60.77
CA ALA A 139 14.74 -44.32 61.46
C ALA A 139 16.05 -44.36 62.28
N ALA A 140 17.15 -43.82 61.73
CA ALA A 140 18.42 -43.71 62.44
C ALA A 140 18.33 -42.80 63.69
N ILE A 141 17.60 -41.69 63.61
CA ILE A 141 17.33 -40.83 64.78
C ILE A 141 16.54 -41.59 65.83
N GLN A 142 15.50 -42.33 65.45
CA GLN A 142 14.71 -43.12 66.40
C GLN A 142 15.58 -44.14 67.14
N GLN A 143 16.48 -44.83 66.43
CA GLN A 143 17.43 -45.75 67.05
C GLN A 143 18.41 -45.04 68.00
N ALA A 144 18.97 -43.89 67.58
CA ALA A 144 19.89 -43.13 68.41
C ALA A 144 19.19 -42.57 69.68
N GLN A 145 17.94 -42.14 69.57
CA GLN A 145 17.12 -41.71 70.71
C GLN A 145 16.76 -42.86 71.66
N ALA A 146 16.52 -44.07 71.13
CA ALA A 146 16.33 -45.26 71.97
C ALA A 146 17.61 -45.60 72.76
N ASN A 147 18.77 -45.54 72.11
CA ASN A 147 20.07 -45.74 72.76
C ASN A 147 20.32 -44.67 73.84
N LEU A 148 20.06 -43.40 73.55
CA LEU A 148 20.18 -42.31 74.53
C LEU A 148 19.28 -42.54 75.75
N ARG A 149 18.00 -42.87 75.54
CA ARG A 149 17.06 -43.19 76.64
C ARG A 149 17.57 -44.33 77.51
N SER A 150 18.17 -45.37 76.91
CA SER A 150 18.76 -46.49 77.66
C SER A 150 19.98 -46.08 78.48
N ALA A 151 20.85 -45.21 77.94
CA ALA A 151 22.02 -44.70 78.62
C ALA A 151 21.64 -43.77 79.78
N GLU A 152 20.65 -42.91 79.59
CA GLU A 152 20.09 -42.02 80.63
C GLU A 152 19.47 -42.83 81.76
N ALA A 153 18.68 -43.86 81.45
CA ALA A 153 18.11 -44.75 82.47
C ALA A 153 19.19 -45.47 83.30
N ASN A 154 20.26 -45.93 82.66
CA ASN A 154 21.39 -46.56 83.35
C ASN A 154 22.17 -45.56 84.23
N ALA A 155 22.42 -44.34 83.71
CA ALA A 155 23.06 -43.28 84.47
C ALA A 155 22.22 -42.87 85.69
N ALA A 156 20.90 -42.74 85.55
CA ALA A 156 19.99 -42.43 86.65
C ALA A 156 20.02 -43.50 87.75
N LYS A 157 20.10 -44.80 87.38
CA LYS A 157 20.25 -45.91 88.33
C LYS A 157 21.56 -45.79 89.12
N ILE A 158 22.68 -45.56 88.44
CA ILE A 158 24.00 -45.43 89.08
C ILE A 158 24.07 -44.18 89.96
N GLU A 159 23.47 -43.07 89.51
CA GLU A 159 23.39 -41.84 90.30
C GLU A 159 22.58 -42.03 91.59
N ALA A 160 21.47 -42.78 91.53
CA ALA A 160 20.70 -43.13 92.72
C ALA A 160 21.51 -43.99 93.70
N GLN A 161 22.32 -44.93 93.21
CA GLN A 161 23.23 -45.74 94.04
C GLN A 161 24.34 -44.90 94.67
N SER A 162 24.93 -43.98 93.92
CA SER A 162 25.94 -43.05 94.45
C SER A 162 25.35 -42.12 95.52
N LYS A 163 24.13 -41.59 95.31
CA LYS A 163 23.42 -40.81 96.33
C LYS A 163 23.18 -41.61 97.61
N LEU A 164 22.78 -42.87 97.49
CA LEU A 164 22.63 -43.76 98.64
C LEU A 164 23.96 -43.94 99.37
N ALA A 165 25.05 -44.23 98.66
CA ALA A 165 26.39 -44.37 99.23
C ALA A 165 26.86 -43.08 99.93
N GLN A 166 26.61 -41.90 99.36
CA GLN A 166 26.91 -40.62 99.98
C GLN A 166 26.13 -40.41 101.29
N VAL A 167 24.85 -40.73 101.31
CA VAL A 167 24.02 -40.62 102.51
C VAL A 167 24.51 -41.59 103.58
N THR A 168 24.89 -42.81 103.20
CA THR A 168 25.48 -43.81 104.10
C THR A 168 26.77 -43.32 104.72
N VAL A 169 27.73 -42.86 103.92
CA VAL A 169 28.99 -42.27 104.42
C VAL A 169 28.73 -41.10 105.38
N LYS A 170 27.79 -40.19 105.05
CA LYS A 170 27.43 -39.06 105.94
C LYS A 170 26.82 -39.49 107.27
N ARG A 171 25.90 -40.47 107.22
CA ARG A 171 25.26 -41.04 108.40
C ARG A 171 26.29 -41.70 109.30
N ASP A 172 27.15 -42.51 108.70
CA ASP A 172 28.07 -43.38 109.41
C ASP A 172 29.27 -42.58 109.97
N ALA A 173 29.67 -41.49 109.31
CA ALA A 173 30.59 -40.50 109.87
C ALA A 173 30.08 -39.91 111.21
N SER A 174 28.76 -39.70 111.34
CA SER A 174 28.16 -39.20 112.58
C SER A 174 28.13 -40.27 113.67
N LEU A 175 27.88 -41.52 113.29
CA LEU A 175 27.86 -42.68 114.21
C LEU A 175 29.26 -43.05 114.71
N LEU A 176 30.29 -42.88 113.88
CA LEU A 176 31.70 -43.09 114.24
C LEU A 176 32.16 -42.08 115.30
N GLN A 177 31.80 -40.80 115.16
CA GLN A 177 32.10 -39.76 116.15
C GLN A 177 31.49 -40.08 117.53
N GLN A 178 30.34 -40.75 117.54
CA GLN A 178 29.64 -41.18 118.75
C GLN A 178 30.13 -42.55 119.28
N GLY A 179 31.05 -43.22 118.58
CA GLY A 179 31.64 -44.50 118.99
C GLY A 179 30.79 -45.74 118.72
N PHE A 180 29.74 -45.64 117.89
CA PHE A 180 28.80 -46.75 117.64
C PHE A 180 29.24 -47.71 116.53
N ILE A 181 30.23 -47.36 115.70
CA ILE A 181 30.76 -48.21 114.61
C ILE A 181 32.29 -48.26 114.60
N PRO A 182 32.92 -49.36 114.10
CA PRO A 182 34.37 -49.48 113.97
C PRO A 182 34.94 -48.82 112.69
N GLN A 183 36.21 -48.39 112.72
CA GLN A 183 36.88 -47.64 111.64
C GLN A 183 36.90 -48.38 110.28
N ASN A 184 37.09 -49.69 110.29
CA ASN A 184 37.11 -50.52 109.07
C ASN A 184 35.79 -50.46 108.28
N GLN A 185 34.65 -50.25 108.97
CA GLN A 185 33.35 -50.10 108.34
C GLN A 185 33.28 -48.78 107.54
N MET A 186 33.78 -47.69 108.14
CA MET A 186 33.87 -46.38 107.48
C MET A 186 34.78 -46.44 106.25
N ASP A 187 35.95 -47.08 106.35
CA ASP A 187 36.88 -47.22 105.22
C ASP A 187 36.25 -48.02 104.04
N ALA A 188 35.42 -49.03 104.35
CA ALA A 188 34.68 -49.78 103.34
C ALA A 188 33.60 -48.93 102.65
N ASP A 189 32.84 -48.12 103.40
CA ASP A 189 31.84 -47.21 102.83
C ASP A 189 32.45 -46.09 102.00
N GLN A 190 33.62 -45.58 102.42
CA GLN A 190 34.41 -44.61 101.67
C GLN A 190 34.87 -45.18 100.32
N THR A 191 35.40 -46.41 100.32
CA THR A 191 35.82 -47.12 99.11
C THR A 191 34.63 -47.39 98.17
N ALA A 192 33.47 -47.75 98.74
CA ALA A 192 32.24 -47.94 97.98
C ALA A 192 31.74 -46.63 97.33
N LEU A 193 31.83 -45.50 98.04
CA LEU A 193 31.52 -44.19 97.48
C LEU A 193 32.47 -43.81 96.33
N GLU A 194 33.77 -44.02 96.49
CA GLU A 194 34.75 -43.75 95.43
C GLU A 194 34.49 -44.61 94.18
N SER A 195 34.17 -45.89 94.35
CA SER A 195 33.78 -46.78 93.25
C SER A 195 32.53 -46.27 92.53
N THR A 196 31.46 -45.96 93.26
CA THR A 196 30.20 -45.47 92.64
C THR A 196 30.36 -44.10 92.01
N ALA A 197 31.28 -43.26 92.51
CA ALA A 197 31.63 -41.98 91.88
C ALA A 197 32.36 -42.20 90.54
N ALA A 198 33.27 -43.17 90.45
CA ALA A 198 33.90 -43.56 89.19
C ALA A 198 32.88 -44.13 88.19
N ASP A 199 31.97 -44.99 88.66
CA ASP A 199 30.89 -45.55 87.85
C ASP A 199 29.94 -44.46 87.33
N THR A 200 29.63 -43.45 88.15
CA THR A 200 28.80 -42.31 87.75
C THR A 200 29.47 -41.51 86.62
N ARG A 201 30.78 -41.24 86.71
CA ARG A 201 31.52 -40.57 85.63
C ARG A 201 31.52 -41.39 84.34
N ALA A 202 31.69 -42.71 84.44
CA ALA A 202 31.62 -43.61 83.28
C ALA A 202 30.22 -43.60 82.63
N ALA A 203 29.16 -43.63 83.45
CA ALA A 203 27.79 -43.57 82.96
C ALA A 203 27.46 -42.21 82.32
N GLN A 204 27.92 -41.11 82.90
CA GLN A 204 27.78 -39.77 82.31
C GLN A 204 28.52 -39.64 80.97
N ALA A 205 29.72 -40.20 80.86
CA ALA A 205 30.45 -40.26 79.59
C ALA A 205 29.68 -41.08 78.54
N ALA A 206 29.05 -42.19 78.93
CA ALA A 206 28.21 -42.98 78.03
C ALA A 206 26.97 -42.19 77.54
N VAL A 207 26.33 -41.40 78.40
CA VAL A 207 25.25 -40.48 78.01
C VAL A 207 25.76 -39.44 77.01
N ALA A 208 26.92 -38.81 77.28
CA ALA A 208 27.50 -37.82 76.37
C ALA A 208 27.80 -38.40 74.97
N VAL A 209 28.30 -39.64 74.90
CA VAL A 209 28.51 -40.36 73.63
C VAL A 209 27.17 -40.62 72.92
N ALA A 210 26.14 -41.08 73.64
CA ALA A 210 24.82 -41.31 73.05
C ALA A 210 24.15 -40.01 72.57
N GLN A 211 24.34 -38.90 73.29
CA GLN A 211 23.89 -37.57 72.87
C GLN A 211 24.60 -37.12 71.58
N ALA A 212 25.92 -37.31 71.50
CA ALA A 212 26.68 -36.99 70.29
C ALA A 212 26.23 -37.84 69.09
N GLN A 213 25.91 -39.13 69.30
CA GLN A 213 25.34 -40.00 68.27
C GLN A 213 23.96 -39.51 67.79
N ALA A 214 23.08 -39.11 68.72
CA ALA A 214 21.77 -38.55 68.37
C ALA A 214 21.89 -37.22 67.60
N ALA A 215 22.82 -36.34 68.00
CA ALA A 215 23.11 -35.10 67.28
C ALA A 215 23.67 -35.35 65.87
N GLY A 216 24.52 -36.38 65.71
CA GLY A 216 25.02 -36.84 64.41
C GLY A 216 23.90 -37.33 63.49
N ALA A 217 22.99 -38.15 64.00
CA ALA A 217 21.81 -38.60 63.26
C ALA A 217 20.89 -37.42 62.85
N ALA A 218 20.68 -36.45 63.74
CA ALA A 218 19.94 -35.23 63.42
C ALA A 218 20.61 -34.36 62.35
N ALA A 219 21.95 -34.35 62.28
CA ALA A 219 22.68 -33.69 61.20
C ALA A 219 22.52 -34.44 59.86
N GLN A 220 22.48 -35.77 59.88
CA GLN A 220 22.22 -36.59 58.69
C GLN A 220 20.82 -36.33 58.12
N LEU A 221 19.79 -36.24 58.96
CA LEU A 221 18.44 -35.87 58.51
C LEU A 221 18.42 -34.51 57.82
N ARG A 222 19.02 -33.48 58.44
CA ARG A 222 19.11 -32.14 57.83
C ARG A 222 19.83 -32.17 56.48
N SER A 223 20.85 -33.02 56.32
CA SER A 223 21.53 -33.18 55.03
C SER A 223 20.64 -33.86 53.97
N ALA A 224 19.83 -34.85 54.38
CA ALA A 224 18.89 -35.52 53.48
C ALA A 224 17.73 -34.59 53.06
N GLU A 225 17.19 -33.78 53.99
CA GLU A 225 16.17 -32.78 53.67
C GLU A 225 16.69 -31.69 52.71
N ALA A 226 17.96 -31.28 52.89
CA ALA A 226 18.62 -30.36 51.96
C ALA A 226 18.82 -30.97 50.56
N GLN A 227 19.08 -32.29 50.47
CA GLN A 227 19.14 -33.02 49.20
C GLN A 227 17.78 -33.01 48.50
N VAL A 228 16.69 -33.34 49.22
CA VAL A 228 15.32 -33.27 48.67
C VAL A 228 15.01 -31.86 48.12
N THR A 229 15.35 -30.81 48.87
CA THR A 229 15.13 -29.43 48.43
C THR A 229 15.92 -29.12 47.15
N THR A 230 17.16 -29.61 47.06
CA THR A 230 18.00 -29.44 45.86
C THR A 230 17.43 -30.20 44.66
N ALA A 231 16.97 -31.44 44.86
CA ALA A 231 16.34 -32.25 43.83
C ALA A 231 15.01 -31.64 43.35
N GLN A 232 14.22 -31.06 44.24
CA GLN A 232 13.01 -30.30 43.88
C GLN A 232 13.33 -29.09 43.01
N ALA A 233 14.37 -28.32 43.36
CA ALA A 233 14.82 -27.20 42.54
C ALA A 233 15.31 -27.66 41.14
N GLN A 234 16.00 -28.80 41.07
CA GLN A 234 16.41 -29.41 39.80
C GLN A 234 15.22 -29.89 38.96
N ALA A 235 14.20 -30.49 39.57
CA ALA A 235 12.98 -30.88 38.89
C ALA A 235 12.23 -29.65 38.35
N ALA A 236 12.11 -28.57 39.12
CA ALA A 236 11.54 -27.32 38.65
C ALA A 236 12.33 -26.74 37.45
N ALA A 237 13.66 -26.73 37.51
CA ALA A 237 14.50 -26.30 36.38
C ALA A 237 14.33 -27.20 35.14
N ALA A 238 14.18 -28.52 35.32
CA ALA A 238 13.91 -29.45 34.24
C ALA A 238 12.51 -29.24 33.63
N GLN A 239 11.52 -28.86 34.43
CA GLN A 239 10.19 -28.48 33.96
C GLN A 239 10.24 -27.21 33.08
N GLU A 240 10.98 -26.19 33.50
CA GLU A 240 11.19 -24.99 32.66
C GLU A 240 11.92 -25.32 31.36
N GLN A 241 12.82 -26.29 31.39
CA GLN A 241 13.46 -26.79 30.18
C GLN A 241 12.46 -27.49 29.24
N ILE A 242 11.46 -28.22 29.76
CA ILE A 242 10.37 -28.76 28.93
C ILE A 242 9.61 -27.61 28.25
N ALA A 243 9.29 -26.54 28.98
CA ALA A 243 8.59 -25.40 28.42
C ALA A 243 9.40 -24.72 27.30
N SER A 244 10.72 -24.55 27.49
CA SER A 244 11.61 -23.99 26.47
C SER A 244 11.66 -24.86 25.20
N GLN A 245 11.78 -26.19 25.35
CA GLN A 245 11.77 -27.12 24.20
C GLN A 245 10.40 -27.21 23.52
N ALA A 246 9.31 -27.09 24.27
CA ALA A 246 7.96 -27.07 23.73
C ALA A 246 7.72 -25.82 22.87
N ALA A 247 8.21 -24.66 23.31
CA ALA A 247 8.16 -23.43 22.52
C ALA A 247 8.99 -23.54 21.22
N GLN A 248 10.16 -24.18 21.28
CA GLN A 248 10.97 -24.45 20.08
C GLN A 248 10.26 -25.39 19.09
N LEU A 249 9.61 -26.44 19.59
CA LEU A 249 8.78 -27.33 18.77
C LEU A 249 7.61 -26.57 18.13
N GLN A 250 6.94 -25.70 18.88
CA GLN A 250 5.85 -24.87 18.36
C GLN A 250 6.35 -23.92 17.26
N GLN A 251 7.52 -23.29 17.44
CA GLN A 251 8.11 -22.44 16.40
C GLN A 251 8.44 -23.23 15.13
N ALA A 252 9.04 -24.42 15.27
CA ALA A 252 9.33 -25.29 14.14
C ALA A 252 8.04 -25.74 13.42
N ALA A 253 6.99 -26.08 14.17
CA ALA A 253 5.69 -26.46 13.63
C ALA A 253 4.99 -25.29 12.94
N TYR A 254 5.10 -24.08 13.48
CA TYR A 254 4.61 -22.86 12.84
C TYR A 254 5.31 -22.62 11.50
N ASN A 255 6.64 -22.71 11.46
CA ASN A 255 7.40 -22.58 10.22
C ASN A 255 7.01 -23.65 9.19
N LEU A 256 6.79 -24.90 9.63
CA LEU A 256 6.27 -25.97 8.78
C LEU A 256 4.87 -25.63 8.24
N SER A 257 3.96 -25.08 9.05
CA SER A 257 2.63 -24.66 8.58
C SER A 257 2.70 -23.57 7.52
N ARG A 258 3.71 -22.70 7.58
CA ARG A 258 3.97 -21.64 6.59
C ARG A 258 4.62 -22.14 5.30
N THR A 259 4.95 -23.43 5.18
CA THR A 259 5.37 -24.04 3.90
C THR A 259 4.21 -24.19 2.91
N VAL A 260 2.97 -24.20 3.41
CA VAL A 260 1.76 -24.30 2.58
C VAL A 260 1.21 -22.89 2.37
N ILE A 261 1.29 -22.41 1.12
CA ILE A 261 0.80 -21.10 0.74
C ILE A 261 -0.68 -21.23 0.36
N THR A 262 -1.54 -20.53 1.09
CA THR A 262 -2.99 -20.56 0.89
C THR A 262 -3.54 -19.19 0.48
N SER A 263 -4.69 -19.17 -0.19
CA SER A 263 -5.37 -17.93 -0.53
C SER A 263 -6.06 -17.31 0.69
N PRO A 264 -5.87 -16.01 0.99
CA PRO A 264 -6.59 -15.33 2.07
C PRO A 264 -8.02 -14.91 1.69
N VAL A 265 -8.32 -14.84 0.39
CA VAL A 265 -9.60 -14.39 -0.18
C VAL A 265 -10.09 -15.34 -1.28
N ASP A 266 -11.38 -15.31 -1.56
CA ASP A 266 -11.92 -15.89 -2.80
C ASP A 266 -11.56 -14.97 -3.97
N GLY A 267 -11.24 -15.54 -5.14
CA GLY A 267 -10.83 -14.73 -6.27
C GLY A 267 -10.32 -15.51 -7.47
N ILE A 268 -9.66 -14.80 -8.39
CA ILE A 268 -9.03 -15.38 -9.59
C ILE A 268 -7.55 -15.00 -9.65
N VAL A 269 -6.71 -15.96 -10.04
CA VAL A 269 -5.26 -15.76 -10.18
C VAL A 269 -4.97 -14.92 -11.42
N MET A 270 -4.53 -13.68 -11.22
CA MET A 270 -4.13 -12.77 -12.30
C MET A 270 -2.70 -13.05 -12.76
N ALA A 271 -1.78 -13.19 -11.80
CA ALA A 271 -0.37 -13.36 -12.08
C ALA A 271 0.24 -14.42 -11.16
N ARG A 272 1.18 -15.18 -11.73
CA ARG A 272 2.02 -16.15 -11.03
C ARG A 272 3.48 -15.81 -11.34
N ASN A 273 4.21 -15.39 -10.33
CA ASN A 273 5.59 -14.88 -10.46
C ASN A 273 6.62 -15.91 -9.96
N VAL A 274 6.26 -17.19 -9.99
CA VAL A 274 7.09 -18.28 -9.48
C VAL A 274 6.94 -19.56 -10.32
N SER A 275 8.00 -20.36 -10.33
CA SER A 275 8.07 -21.65 -11.00
C SER A 275 8.46 -22.77 -10.05
N VAL A 276 8.04 -24.01 -10.35
CA VAL A 276 8.46 -25.20 -9.60
C VAL A 276 9.99 -25.33 -9.67
N GLY A 277 10.63 -25.62 -8.53
CA GLY A 277 12.08 -25.70 -8.40
C GLY A 277 12.78 -24.36 -8.14
N GLN A 278 12.07 -23.23 -8.22
CA GLN A 278 12.64 -21.93 -7.87
C GLN A 278 12.81 -21.80 -6.34
N THR A 279 13.95 -21.27 -5.92
CA THR A 279 14.20 -20.90 -4.51
C THR A 279 13.67 -19.50 -4.23
N VAL A 280 12.85 -19.39 -3.20
CA VAL A 280 12.32 -18.11 -2.70
C VAL A 280 12.96 -17.80 -1.35
N ALA A 281 13.47 -16.58 -1.19
CA ALA A 281 14.06 -16.10 0.05
C ALA A 281 13.20 -14.97 0.63
N ALA A 282 12.68 -15.17 1.84
CA ALA A 282 11.76 -14.24 2.49
C ALA A 282 12.46 -13.13 3.33
N SER A 283 13.80 -13.12 3.39
CA SER A 283 14.54 -12.41 4.44
C SER A 283 14.77 -10.90 4.22
N PHE A 284 14.73 -10.39 2.98
CA PHE A 284 15.03 -8.96 2.71
C PHE A 284 13.87 -8.19 2.09
N GLN A 285 13.08 -8.83 1.23
CA GLN A 285 11.83 -8.32 0.68
C GLN A 285 10.91 -9.53 0.49
N THR A 286 9.64 -9.42 0.87
CA THR A 286 8.69 -10.52 0.66
C THR A 286 8.40 -10.62 -0.84
N PRO A 287 8.87 -11.66 -1.56
CA PRO A 287 8.61 -11.76 -2.99
C PRO A 287 7.12 -12.04 -3.19
N THR A 288 6.50 -11.35 -4.14
CA THR A 288 5.14 -11.63 -4.57
C THR A 288 5.14 -12.88 -5.44
N LEU A 289 4.41 -13.91 -5.02
CA LEU A 289 4.33 -15.19 -5.70
C LEU A 289 3.06 -15.27 -6.56
N PHE A 290 1.95 -14.77 -6.02
CA PHE A 290 0.66 -14.70 -6.71
C PHE A 290 0.03 -13.34 -6.53
N THR A 291 -0.65 -12.87 -7.57
CA THR A 291 -1.57 -11.72 -7.48
C THR A 291 -2.98 -12.20 -7.79
N LEU A 292 -3.90 -11.93 -6.88
CA LEU A 292 -5.30 -12.33 -6.95
C LEU A 292 -6.19 -11.10 -7.08
N ALA A 293 -7.23 -11.18 -7.89
CA ALA A 293 -8.37 -10.26 -7.83
C ALA A 293 -9.54 -10.93 -7.12
N THR A 294 -10.23 -10.24 -6.21
CA THR A 294 -11.42 -10.80 -5.54
C THR A 294 -12.58 -10.96 -6.52
N ASN A 295 -12.78 -9.97 -7.38
CA ASN A 295 -13.82 -9.93 -8.40
C ASN A 295 -13.26 -9.24 -9.66
N LEU A 296 -13.71 -9.69 -10.83
CA LEU A 296 -13.46 -9.03 -12.13
C LEU A 296 -14.70 -8.30 -12.67
N THR A 297 -15.81 -8.33 -11.93
CA THR A 297 -17.03 -7.60 -12.28
C THR A 297 -16.90 -6.12 -11.91
N ASP A 298 -16.32 -5.85 -10.74
CA ASP A 298 -16.05 -4.50 -10.28
C ASP A 298 -14.63 -4.13 -10.69
N MET A 299 -14.55 -3.29 -11.72
CA MET A 299 -13.31 -2.80 -12.29
C MET A 299 -13.14 -1.32 -11.95
N GLN A 300 -11.91 -0.87 -11.86
CA GLN A 300 -11.57 0.54 -11.79
C GLN A 300 -10.69 0.91 -12.98
N VAL A 301 -10.81 2.13 -13.45
CA VAL A 301 -9.91 2.71 -14.45
C VAL A 301 -9.12 3.79 -13.75
N ASP A 302 -7.81 3.56 -13.64
CA ASP A 302 -6.87 4.56 -13.16
C ASP A 302 -6.53 5.45 -14.36
N THR A 303 -7.18 6.61 -14.42
CA THR A 303 -7.13 7.56 -15.54
C THR A 303 -6.16 8.67 -15.21
N SER A 304 -5.14 8.88 -16.04
CA SER A 304 -4.18 9.95 -15.84
C SER A 304 -4.73 11.23 -16.45
N VAL A 305 -5.18 12.16 -15.60
CA VAL A 305 -5.74 13.46 -16.00
C VAL A 305 -4.66 14.54 -15.94
N ASP A 306 -4.59 15.38 -16.96
CA ASP A 306 -3.62 16.47 -17.01
C ASP A 306 -3.89 17.56 -15.93
N GLU A 307 -2.83 18.23 -15.46
CA GLU A 307 -2.92 19.31 -14.44
C GLU A 307 -3.90 20.43 -14.83
N ALA A 308 -4.05 20.72 -16.13
CA ALA A 308 -4.97 21.74 -16.62
C ALA A 308 -6.44 21.37 -16.39
N ASP A 309 -6.77 20.09 -16.42
CA ASP A 309 -8.14 19.56 -16.44
C ASP A 309 -8.55 18.92 -15.10
N VAL A 310 -7.61 18.61 -14.21
CA VAL A 310 -7.91 18.01 -12.89
C VAL A 310 -8.91 18.83 -12.05
N ARG A 311 -8.98 20.15 -12.27
CA ARG A 311 -9.88 21.03 -11.52
C ARG A 311 -11.33 21.01 -12.03
N SER A 312 -11.56 20.58 -13.26
CA SER A 312 -12.90 20.45 -13.82
C SER A 312 -13.56 19.13 -13.43
N VAL A 313 -12.76 18.07 -13.21
CA VAL A 313 -13.24 16.73 -12.78
C VAL A 313 -13.64 16.71 -11.31
N ARG A 314 -14.84 16.20 -11.02
CA ARG A 314 -15.38 16.07 -9.65
C ARG A 314 -15.82 14.65 -9.32
N GLU A 315 -15.79 14.33 -8.03
CA GLU A 315 -16.35 13.07 -7.52
C GLU A 315 -17.85 12.97 -7.84
N GLY A 316 -18.27 11.81 -8.35
CA GLY A 316 -19.65 11.54 -8.73
C GLY A 316 -20.02 11.84 -10.19
N GLU A 317 -19.11 12.41 -10.99
CA GLU A 317 -19.34 12.64 -12.41
C GLU A 317 -19.43 11.33 -13.20
N THR A 318 -20.24 11.34 -14.25
CA THR A 318 -20.37 10.21 -15.18
C THR A 318 -19.18 10.21 -16.15
N ALA A 319 -18.68 9.00 -16.42
CA ALA A 319 -17.61 8.79 -17.36
C ALA A 319 -18.00 7.70 -18.35
N ASN A 320 -17.70 7.94 -19.63
CA ASN A 320 -17.83 6.98 -20.70
C ASN A 320 -16.46 6.38 -20.99
N ILE A 321 -16.33 5.07 -20.76
CA ILE A 321 -15.10 4.33 -20.98
C ILE A 321 -15.23 3.58 -22.30
N SER A 322 -14.31 3.82 -23.21
CA SER A 322 -14.16 3.04 -24.44
C SER A 322 -12.80 2.34 -24.42
N VAL A 323 -12.75 1.08 -24.84
CA VAL A 323 -11.53 0.29 -24.82
C VAL A 323 -11.11 0.04 -26.27
N THR A 324 -9.82 0.22 -26.58
CA THR A 324 -9.30 0.01 -27.94
C THR A 324 -9.58 -1.40 -28.47
N ALA A 325 -9.61 -2.39 -27.58
CA ALA A 325 -9.94 -3.78 -27.91
C ALA A 325 -11.43 -4.01 -28.25
N LEU A 326 -12.32 -3.10 -27.84
CA LEU A 326 -13.78 -3.21 -27.99
C LEU A 326 -14.37 -1.89 -28.56
N PRO A 327 -14.12 -1.56 -29.84
CA PRO A 327 -14.46 -0.24 -30.40
C PRO A 327 -15.96 0.07 -30.49
N ASN A 328 -16.83 -0.95 -30.41
CA ASN A 328 -18.30 -0.79 -30.49
C ASN A 328 -19.00 -0.93 -29.13
N VAL A 329 -18.25 -0.92 -28.03
CA VAL A 329 -18.80 -1.06 -26.67
C VAL A 329 -18.32 0.09 -25.81
N VAL A 330 -19.26 0.85 -25.27
CA VAL A 330 -19.01 1.91 -24.29
C VAL A 330 -19.49 1.41 -22.94
N PHE A 331 -18.63 1.51 -21.93
CA PHE A 331 -18.95 1.21 -20.56
C PHE A 331 -19.22 2.51 -19.82
N SER A 332 -20.30 2.57 -19.05
CA SER A 332 -20.57 3.70 -18.17
C SER A 332 -19.91 3.46 -16.81
N GLY A 333 -19.20 4.46 -16.32
CA GLY A 333 -18.59 4.47 -15.01
C GLY A 333 -18.83 5.79 -14.28
N THR A 334 -18.43 5.83 -13.02
CA THR A 334 -18.54 7.02 -12.18
C THR A 334 -17.19 7.34 -11.54
N VAL A 335 -16.82 8.61 -11.53
CA VAL A 335 -15.60 9.07 -10.84
C VAL A 335 -15.79 8.90 -9.34
N GLN A 336 -15.01 8.00 -8.72
CA GLN A 336 -15.09 7.78 -7.28
C GLN A 336 -14.29 8.83 -6.52
N GLN A 337 -13.06 9.08 -6.97
CA GLN A 337 -12.13 10.02 -6.34
C GLN A 337 -11.03 10.44 -7.30
N VAL A 338 -10.48 11.63 -7.09
CA VAL A 338 -9.27 12.11 -7.75
C VAL A 338 -8.13 12.13 -6.74
N ARG A 339 -7.05 11.40 -7.01
CA ARG A 339 -5.92 11.29 -6.09
C ARG A 339 -5.19 12.62 -6.03
N VAL A 340 -4.96 13.13 -4.82
CA VAL A 340 -4.27 14.42 -4.60
C VAL A 340 -2.76 14.33 -4.84
N ASN A 341 -2.18 13.13 -4.78
CA ASN A 341 -0.75 12.94 -5.04
C ASN A 341 -0.48 12.82 -6.55
N PRO A 342 0.22 13.78 -7.19
CA PRO A 342 0.47 13.75 -8.62
C PRO A 342 1.56 12.74 -9.00
N THR A 343 1.51 12.27 -10.24
CA THR A 343 2.59 11.51 -10.89
C THR A 343 3.30 12.38 -11.91
N VAL A 344 4.64 12.44 -11.84
CA VAL A 344 5.45 13.22 -12.77
C VAL A 344 6.23 12.27 -13.67
N VAL A 345 5.79 12.11 -14.91
CA VAL A 345 6.48 11.30 -15.92
C VAL A 345 7.02 12.24 -16.98
N GLN A 346 8.34 12.25 -17.18
CA GLN A 346 9.00 13.10 -18.18
C GLN A 346 8.62 14.60 -18.08
N ASN A 347 8.57 15.12 -16.85
CA ASN A 347 8.20 16.52 -16.55
C ASN A 347 6.74 16.91 -16.88
N VAL A 348 5.88 15.95 -17.21
CA VAL A 348 4.43 16.14 -17.31
C VAL A 348 3.78 15.74 -15.99
N VAL A 349 3.00 16.64 -15.40
CA VAL A 349 2.28 16.43 -14.14
C VAL A 349 0.88 15.94 -14.45
N THR A 350 0.56 14.73 -13.99
CA THR A 350 -0.77 14.14 -14.11
C THR A 350 -1.31 13.75 -12.74
N TYR A 351 -2.63 13.73 -12.61
CA TYR A 351 -3.35 13.30 -11.43
C TYR A 351 -4.17 12.07 -11.77
N ASP A 352 -4.09 11.03 -10.95
CA ASP A 352 -4.85 9.80 -11.17
C ASP A 352 -6.30 9.96 -10.68
N ALA A 353 -7.25 9.97 -11.60
CA ALA A 353 -8.68 9.86 -11.33
C ALA A 353 -9.11 8.38 -11.35
N VAL A 354 -9.73 7.91 -10.26
CA VAL A 354 -10.22 6.54 -10.12
C VAL A 354 -11.68 6.49 -10.54
N VAL A 355 -11.95 5.85 -11.68
CA VAL A 355 -13.30 5.68 -12.22
C VAL A 355 -13.76 4.25 -12.01
N ILE A 356 -14.84 4.03 -11.27
CA ILE A 356 -15.39 2.68 -11.07
C ILE A 356 -16.29 2.32 -12.24
N VAL A 357 -16.11 1.10 -12.75
CA VAL A 357 -16.86 0.51 -13.86
C VAL A 357 -17.37 -0.85 -13.43
N HIS A 358 -18.68 -1.04 -13.49
CA HIS A 358 -19.30 -2.33 -13.22
C HIS A 358 -19.53 -3.08 -14.54
N ASP A 359 -18.71 -4.10 -14.81
CA ASP A 359 -18.81 -4.94 -16.00
C ASP A 359 -19.43 -6.31 -15.67
N SER A 360 -20.75 -6.39 -15.79
CA SER A 360 -21.49 -7.66 -15.69
C SER A 360 -21.25 -8.62 -16.87
N SER A 361 -20.62 -8.15 -17.96
CA SER A 361 -20.38 -8.96 -19.16
C SER A 361 -19.05 -9.73 -19.14
N GLY A 362 -18.15 -9.39 -18.20
CA GLY A 362 -16.83 -10.02 -18.05
C GLY A 362 -15.92 -9.84 -19.28
N ARG A 363 -16.12 -8.77 -20.06
CA ARG A 363 -15.37 -8.46 -21.27
C ARG A 363 -14.15 -7.59 -20.96
N LEU A 364 -14.21 -6.80 -19.90
CA LEU A 364 -13.09 -6.02 -19.41
C LEU A 364 -12.05 -6.94 -18.80
N MET A 365 -10.79 -6.79 -19.23
CA MET A 365 -9.66 -7.49 -18.65
C MET A 365 -8.73 -6.50 -17.96
N PRO A 366 -8.12 -6.91 -16.83
CA PRO A 366 -7.05 -6.13 -16.21
C PRO A 366 -5.90 -5.83 -17.18
N GLY A 367 -5.36 -4.62 -17.10
CA GLY A 367 -4.26 -4.14 -17.94
C GLY A 367 -4.68 -3.58 -19.31
N MET A 368 -5.97 -3.59 -19.65
CA MET A 368 -6.45 -2.93 -20.87
C MET A 368 -6.29 -1.42 -20.77
N THR A 369 -5.84 -0.80 -21.87
CA THR A 369 -5.84 0.66 -22.02
C THR A 369 -7.23 1.12 -22.45
N ALA A 370 -7.78 2.08 -21.73
CA ALA A 370 -9.08 2.66 -22.00
C ALA A 370 -8.97 4.16 -22.22
N GLN A 371 -9.81 4.67 -23.12
CA GLN A 371 -10.07 6.09 -23.28
C GLN A 371 -11.30 6.43 -22.44
N VAL A 372 -11.13 7.35 -21.51
CA VAL A 372 -12.14 7.75 -20.54
C VAL A 372 -12.55 9.17 -20.86
N THR A 373 -13.81 9.34 -21.20
CA THR A 373 -14.42 10.65 -21.44
C THR A 373 -15.29 10.98 -20.23
N ILE A 374 -14.82 11.89 -19.37
CA ILE A 374 -15.49 12.34 -18.15
C ILE A 374 -16.36 13.55 -18.49
N ASP A 375 -17.62 13.54 -18.07
CA ASP A 375 -18.53 14.66 -18.22
C ASP A 375 -18.28 15.69 -17.10
N ALA A 376 -17.38 16.66 -17.33
CA ALA A 376 -16.93 17.69 -16.38
C ALA A 376 -17.98 18.80 -16.12
N GLY A 377 -19.26 18.48 -16.29
CA GLY A 377 -20.40 19.38 -16.10
C GLY A 377 -21.11 19.79 -17.39
N THR A 378 -22.44 19.82 -17.31
CA THR A 378 -23.33 20.36 -18.36
C THR A 378 -23.97 21.64 -17.87
N ARG A 379 -23.92 22.69 -18.69
CA ARG A 379 -24.71 23.91 -18.49
C ARG A 379 -25.91 23.88 -19.42
N ALA A 380 -27.08 23.68 -18.83
CA ALA A 380 -28.33 23.66 -19.57
C ALA A 380 -28.82 25.08 -19.88
N HIS A 381 -29.40 25.25 -21.07
CA HIS A 381 -30.09 26.47 -21.51
C HIS A 381 -29.22 27.74 -21.47
N VAL A 382 -28.02 27.66 -22.03
CA VAL A 382 -27.10 28.81 -22.12
C VAL A 382 -27.10 29.43 -23.51
N LEU A 383 -26.96 30.75 -23.59
CA LEU A 383 -26.85 31.46 -24.87
C LEU A 383 -25.48 31.13 -25.48
N ALA A 384 -25.48 30.40 -26.58
CA ALA A 384 -24.26 29.95 -27.22
C ALA A 384 -24.10 30.48 -28.63
N VAL A 385 -22.85 30.65 -29.03
CA VAL A 385 -22.45 31.00 -30.39
C VAL A 385 -21.35 30.05 -30.87
N PRO A 386 -21.26 29.72 -32.16
CA PRO A 386 -20.15 28.94 -32.69
C PRO A 386 -18.81 29.64 -32.43
N ILE A 387 -17.78 28.87 -32.06
CA ILE A 387 -16.45 29.41 -31.69
C ILE A 387 -15.82 30.24 -32.81
N GLU A 388 -16.15 29.96 -34.07
CA GLU A 388 -15.70 30.71 -35.25
C GLU A 388 -16.16 32.18 -35.21
N ALA A 389 -17.31 32.48 -34.60
CA ALA A 389 -17.81 33.84 -34.46
C ALA A 389 -16.90 34.72 -33.59
N ALA A 390 -16.23 34.13 -32.59
CA ALA A 390 -15.26 34.82 -31.74
C ALA A 390 -13.96 35.16 -32.50
N LEU A 391 -13.60 34.32 -33.48
CA LEU A 391 -12.39 34.47 -34.29
C LEU A 391 -12.59 35.43 -35.47
N TYR A 392 -13.83 35.66 -35.90
CA TYR A 392 -14.13 36.51 -37.05
C TYR A 392 -13.68 37.97 -36.86
N ARG A 393 -13.01 38.54 -37.87
CA ARG A 393 -12.70 39.97 -37.97
C ARG A 393 -13.12 40.50 -39.34
N PRO A 394 -13.80 41.65 -39.42
CA PRO A 394 -14.22 42.22 -40.69
C PRO A 394 -13.02 42.69 -41.51
N LEU A 395 -13.01 42.36 -42.80
CA LEU A 395 -12.03 42.87 -43.74
C LEU A 395 -12.30 44.36 -44.01
N THR A 396 -11.73 45.26 -43.21
CA THR A 396 -11.78 46.70 -43.45
C THR A 396 -10.70 47.09 -44.47
N ARG A 397 -11.08 47.85 -45.52
CA ARG A 397 -10.11 48.59 -46.34
C ARG A 397 -9.83 49.91 -45.62
N SER A 398 -8.63 50.10 -45.11
CA SER A 398 -8.20 51.41 -44.61
C SER A 398 -8.05 52.41 -45.76
N ALA A 399 -8.47 53.66 -45.55
CA ALA A 399 -8.42 54.74 -46.54
C ALA A 399 -7.00 55.25 -46.85
N HIS A 400 -5.96 54.60 -46.33
CA HIS A 400 -4.55 54.89 -46.62
C HIS A 400 -3.87 53.57 -46.97
N GLY A 401 -3.43 53.40 -48.22
CA GLY A 401 -2.98 52.15 -48.85
C GLY A 401 -1.72 51.50 -48.27
N LYS A 402 -1.73 51.09 -47.00
CA LYS A 402 -0.85 50.06 -46.45
C LYS A 402 -1.73 48.93 -45.89
N PRO A 403 -1.45 47.66 -46.20
CA PRO A 403 -2.11 46.55 -45.53
C PRO A 403 -1.69 46.60 -44.06
N GLU A 404 -2.65 46.93 -43.19
CA GLU A 404 -2.48 46.75 -41.75
C GLU A 404 -2.43 45.25 -41.53
N SER A 405 -1.27 44.75 -41.07
CA SER A 405 -1.12 43.34 -40.70
C SER A 405 -2.26 42.97 -39.75
N PRO A 406 -2.92 41.82 -39.95
CA PRO A 406 -3.95 41.39 -39.01
C PRO A 406 -3.34 41.40 -37.61
N ALA A 407 -3.94 42.19 -36.71
CA ALA A 407 -3.62 42.12 -35.30
C ALA A 407 -3.71 40.66 -34.89
N SER A 408 -2.69 40.17 -34.18
CA SER A 408 -2.59 38.77 -33.74
C SER A 408 -3.94 38.30 -33.19
N PRO A 409 -4.39 37.08 -33.57
CA PRO A 409 -5.67 36.59 -33.05
C PRO A 409 -5.60 36.62 -31.52
N PRO A 410 -6.56 37.25 -30.81
CA PRO A 410 -6.67 37.00 -29.40
C PRO A 410 -6.96 35.51 -29.26
N VAL A 411 -6.11 34.82 -28.52
CA VAL A 411 -6.41 33.48 -28.01
C VAL A 411 -7.81 33.57 -27.39
N ALA A 412 -8.71 32.65 -27.74
CA ALA A 412 -9.99 32.54 -27.06
C ALA A 412 -9.70 32.53 -25.56
N GLY A 413 -10.00 33.65 -24.89
CA GLY A 413 -9.53 33.89 -23.54
C GLY A 413 -10.19 32.90 -22.58
N ALA A 414 -9.63 32.78 -21.38
CA ALA A 414 -10.26 32.02 -20.31
C ALA A 414 -11.69 32.54 -20.05
N PRO A 415 -12.60 31.69 -19.51
CA PRO A 415 -13.94 32.12 -19.11
C PRO A 415 -13.90 33.43 -18.30
N GLY A 416 -14.76 34.39 -18.66
CA GLY A 416 -14.76 35.76 -18.12
C GLY A 416 -14.05 36.80 -18.99
N SER A 417 -13.48 36.40 -20.13
CA SER A 417 -12.83 37.34 -21.05
C SER A 417 -13.83 38.19 -21.83
N HIS A 418 -13.53 39.48 -22.00
CA HIS A 418 -14.29 40.36 -22.88
C HIS A 418 -13.85 40.16 -24.32
N ILE A 419 -14.76 39.70 -25.18
CA ILE A 419 -14.53 39.60 -26.63
C ILE A 419 -15.51 40.51 -27.39
N THR A 420 -15.19 40.80 -28.63
CA THR A 420 -16.12 41.51 -29.54
C THR A 420 -16.59 40.53 -30.60
N LEU A 421 -17.88 40.17 -30.55
CA LEU A 421 -18.56 39.45 -31.62
C LEU A 421 -19.07 40.45 -32.66
N TRP A 422 -19.26 39.98 -33.89
CA TRP A 422 -19.83 40.81 -34.96
C TRP A 422 -21.19 40.28 -35.34
N THR A 423 -22.24 41.10 -35.16
CA THR A 423 -23.60 40.75 -35.59
C THR A 423 -23.92 41.43 -36.92
N LEU A 424 -24.72 40.76 -37.76
CA LEU A 424 -25.18 41.32 -39.01
C LEU A 424 -26.51 42.07 -38.79
N ARG A 425 -26.46 43.41 -38.79
CA ARG A 425 -27.66 44.25 -38.69
C ARG A 425 -27.76 45.13 -39.93
N ASN A 426 -28.87 45.06 -40.65
CA ASN A 426 -29.11 45.84 -41.87
C ASN A 426 -27.99 45.67 -42.93
N GLY A 427 -27.49 44.45 -43.12
CA GLY A 427 -26.46 44.12 -44.10
C GLY A 427 -25.06 44.67 -43.78
N LYS A 428 -24.82 45.18 -42.56
CA LYS A 428 -23.50 45.68 -42.12
C LYS A 428 -23.07 45.00 -40.81
N PRO A 429 -21.79 44.62 -40.68
CA PRO A 429 -21.25 44.05 -39.45
C PRO A 429 -21.22 45.12 -38.35
N ARG A 430 -21.76 44.81 -37.18
CA ARG A 430 -21.71 45.66 -35.98
C ARG A 430 -20.98 44.96 -34.84
N PRO A 431 -20.01 45.62 -34.18
CA PRO A 431 -19.33 45.05 -33.04
C PRO A 431 -20.27 45.02 -31.84
N VAL A 432 -20.36 43.87 -31.18
CA VAL A 432 -21.11 43.62 -29.94
C VAL A 432 -20.11 43.12 -28.91
N PRO A 433 -19.78 43.91 -27.88
CA PRO A 433 -18.95 43.44 -26.78
C PRO A 433 -19.74 42.43 -25.95
N VAL A 434 -19.13 41.28 -25.67
CA VAL A 434 -19.71 40.21 -24.86
C VAL A 434 -18.65 39.64 -23.92
N VAL A 435 -19.09 39.05 -22.83
CA VAL A 435 -18.27 38.26 -21.92
C VAL A 435 -18.51 36.79 -22.23
N ILE A 436 -17.41 36.06 -22.43
CA ILE A 436 -17.49 34.63 -22.74
C ILE A 436 -17.48 33.82 -21.46
N GLY A 437 -18.23 32.73 -21.46
CA GLY A 437 -18.29 31.74 -20.41
C GLY A 437 -17.56 30.47 -20.79
N PHE A 438 -18.22 29.35 -20.50
CA PHE A 438 -17.77 27.99 -20.77
C PHE A 438 -17.75 27.67 -22.27
N SER A 439 -16.91 26.72 -22.68
CA SER A 439 -16.77 26.29 -24.08
C SER A 439 -16.76 24.76 -24.15
N ASP A 440 -17.54 24.17 -25.05
CA ASP A 440 -17.49 22.73 -25.36
C ASP A 440 -16.53 22.41 -26.52
N GLY A 441 -15.78 23.41 -27.02
CA GLY A 441 -14.87 23.28 -28.16
C GLY A 441 -15.51 23.56 -29.52
N VAL A 442 -16.85 23.61 -29.61
CA VAL A 442 -17.61 23.96 -30.82
C VAL A 442 -18.40 25.24 -30.62
N ASN A 443 -19.04 25.38 -29.47
CA ASN A 443 -19.86 26.49 -29.05
C ASN A 443 -19.25 27.16 -27.81
N LEU A 444 -19.40 28.48 -27.79
CA LEU A 444 -18.96 29.33 -26.70
C LEU A 444 -20.18 29.93 -26.00
N GLU A 445 -20.26 29.74 -24.70
CA GLU A 445 -21.27 30.38 -23.85
C GLU A 445 -21.03 31.89 -23.80
N ILE A 446 -22.11 32.66 -23.85
CA ILE A 446 -22.12 34.10 -23.64
C ILE A 446 -22.81 34.38 -22.30
N THR A 447 -22.03 34.85 -21.32
CA THR A 447 -22.52 35.09 -19.95
C THR A 447 -23.07 36.49 -19.75
N ASP A 448 -22.54 37.48 -20.47
CA ASP A 448 -22.98 38.87 -20.40
C ASP A 448 -22.75 39.58 -21.75
N GLY A 449 -23.58 40.59 -22.04
CA GLY A 449 -23.52 41.37 -23.27
C GLY A 449 -24.86 41.56 -23.95
N ASN A 450 -24.91 42.51 -24.90
CA ASN A 450 -26.13 42.88 -25.61
C ASN A 450 -26.39 41.98 -26.84
N LEU A 451 -26.41 40.66 -26.61
CA LEU A 451 -26.67 39.64 -27.62
C LEU A 451 -27.91 38.84 -27.20
N HIS A 452 -28.87 38.71 -28.12
CA HIS A 452 -30.11 37.97 -27.85
C HIS A 452 -30.19 36.71 -28.72
N ALA A 453 -30.96 35.73 -28.27
CA ALA A 453 -31.28 34.57 -29.08
C ALA A 453 -31.94 34.98 -30.41
N GLY A 454 -31.47 34.41 -31.51
CA GLY A 454 -31.86 34.74 -32.88
C GLY A 454 -30.98 35.80 -33.57
N ASP A 455 -30.05 36.44 -32.85
CA ASP A 455 -29.16 37.43 -33.45
C ASP A 455 -28.15 36.76 -34.39
N PRO A 456 -28.04 37.19 -35.66
CA PRO A 456 -27.13 36.58 -36.62
C PRO A 456 -25.69 37.03 -36.34
N VAL A 457 -24.91 36.17 -35.69
CA VAL A 457 -23.47 36.36 -35.50
C VAL A 457 -22.72 35.94 -36.75
N ILE A 458 -21.73 36.72 -37.17
CA ILE A 458 -20.94 36.47 -38.37
C ILE A 458 -19.82 35.50 -38.02
N ILE A 459 -19.80 34.36 -38.71
CA ILE A 459 -18.73 33.36 -38.58
C ILE A 459 -17.69 33.49 -39.71
N GLU A 460 -18.12 33.95 -40.89
CA GLU A 460 -17.24 34.06 -42.06
C GLU A 460 -17.70 35.20 -42.99
N GLN A 461 -16.74 35.76 -43.73
CA GLN A 461 -16.98 36.73 -44.79
C GLN A 461 -16.34 36.25 -46.09
N ALA A 462 -17.17 35.85 -47.06
CA ALA A 462 -16.72 35.44 -48.38
C ALA A 462 -16.81 36.61 -49.37
N ARG A 463 -15.77 36.78 -50.21
CA ARG A 463 -15.86 37.65 -51.40
C ARG A 463 -16.53 36.85 -52.52
N GLY A 464 -17.55 37.42 -53.16
CA GLY A 464 -18.21 36.79 -54.30
C GLY A 464 -17.22 36.55 -55.45
N ALA A 465 -16.88 35.29 -55.70
CA ALA A 465 -16.28 34.87 -56.95
C ALA A 465 -17.38 34.61 -57.99
N ALA A 466 -17.20 35.13 -59.20
CA ALA A 466 -18.12 34.93 -60.32
C ALA A 466 -18.22 33.43 -60.68
N TRP A 467 -19.45 32.95 -60.85
CA TRP A 467 -19.75 31.64 -61.42
C TRP A 467 -19.17 31.50 -62.83
N GLY A 468 -18.28 30.53 -63.00
CA GLY A 468 -17.96 29.87 -64.26
C GLY A 468 -17.87 28.38 -63.98
N GLY A 469 -18.76 27.58 -64.58
CA GLY A 469 -18.84 26.15 -64.34
C GLY A 469 -17.60 25.41 -64.83
N ALA A 470 -17.07 24.52 -64.00
CA ALA A 470 -16.30 23.36 -64.44
C ALA A 470 -16.66 22.20 -63.50
N GLU A 471 -17.15 21.14 -64.10
CA GLU A 471 -17.57 19.91 -63.45
C GLU A 471 -16.46 19.28 -62.62
N ARG A 472 -16.91 18.57 -61.60
CA ARG A 472 -16.14 17.70 -60.73
C ARG A 472 -15.45 16.60 -61.55
N THR A 473 -14.17 16.38 -61.32
CA THR A 473 -13.63 15.02 -61.18
C THR A 473 -12.64 14.99 -60.03
N SER A 474 -13.06 14.29 -58.98
CA SER A 474 -12.24 13.77 -57.90
C SER A 474 -11.19 12.80 -58.44
N ALA A 475 -9.94 12.95 -58.02
CA ALA A 475 -9.00 11.85 -57.98
C ALA A 475 -8.18 11.95 -56.69
N PHE A 476 -8.56 11.09 -55.75
CA PHE A 476 -7.72 10.64 -54.66
C PHE A 476 -6.37 10.10 -55.20
N ALA A 477 -5.37 10.25 -54.34
CA ALA A 477 -4.32 9.26 -54.05
C ALA A 477 -2.88 9.57 -54.48
N ALA A 478 -2.04 9.31 -53.49
CA ALA A 478 -0.69 8.76 -53.56
C ALA A 478 0.45 9.69 -53.96
N GLY A 479 1.27 9.98 -52.95
CA GLY A 479 2.58 9.33 -52.91
C GLY A 479 3.76 10.17 -53.37
N GLY A 480 4.62 10.51 -52.41
CA GLY A 480 6.06 10.25 -52.49
C GLY A 480 6.90 11.10 -53.44
N GLY A 481 8.08 11.49 -52.96
CA GLY A 481 9.22 11.69 -53.86
C GLY A 481 10.13 12.86 -53.54
N ARG A 482 11.13 12.59 -52.69
CA ARG A 482 12.57 12.80 -52.93
C ARG A 482 13.06 13.98 -53.78
N GLY A 483 14.08 14.65 -53.24
CA GLY A 483 15.17 15.30 -54.00
C GLY A 483 15.73 16.52 -53.24
N ALA A 484 16.67 16.39 -52.29
CA ALA A 484 18.11 16.16 -52.46
C ALA A 484 18.79 17.16 -53.41
N VAL A 485 19.58 18.10 -52.85
CA VAL A 485 21.01 18.46 -53.09
C VAL A 485 21.31 19.59 -52.07
N GLY A 486 22.38 19.69 -51.28
CA GLY A 486 23.62 18.93 -51.13
C GLY A 486 24.79 19.88 -50.78
N ARG A 487 25.33 19.74 -49.54
CA ARG A 487 26.71 20.03 -49.04
C ARG A 487 27.19 21.50 -49.04
N ALA A 488 28.06 21.97 -48.13
CA ALA A 488 29.14 21.35 -47.35
C ALA A 488 29.36 22.11 -46.01
N ALA A 489 29.53 21.43 -44.87
CA ALA A 489 30.80 21.12 -44.18
C ALA A 489 31.36 22.22 -43.23
N ALA A 490 31.40 21.95 -41.92
CA ALA A 490 32.63 21.62 -41.17
C ALA A 490 32.54 21.90 -39.64
N ARG A 491 32.91 20.85 -38.88
CA ARG A 491 33.72 20.82 -37.63
C ARG A 491 33.25 21.46 -36.30
N ALA A 492 33.23 20.55 -35.29
CA ALA A 492 33.97 20.59 -34.01
C ALA A 492 33.28 21.07 -32.72
N ALA A 493 33.10 20.13 -31.77
CA ALA A 493 33.42 20.16 -30.31
C ALA A 493 32.67 18.97 -29.64
N ARG A 494 33.30 17.89 -29.15
CA ARG A 494 34.05 17.66 -27.90
C ARG A 494 33.30 18.03 -26.59
N GLY A 495 33.26 17.04 -25.69
CA GLY A 495 32.97 17.14 -24.26
C GLY A 495 32.00 16.02 -23.85
N SER A 496 32.48 14.86 -23.38
CA SER A 496 32.87 14.55 -21.99
C SER A 496 31.72 14.63 -21.01
#